data_AF-A0A662A5F0-F1
#
_entry.id   AF-A0A662A5F0-F1
#
_cell.length_a   1.000
_cell.length_b   1.000
_cell.length_c   1.000
_cell.angle_alpha   90.00
_cell.angle_beta   90.00
_cell.angle_gamma   90.00
#
_symmetry.space_group_name_H-M   'P 1'
#
loop_
_entity.id
_entity.type
_entity.pdbx_description
1 polymer ?
#
loop_
_entity_poly.entity_id
_entity_poly.type
_entity_poly.pdbx_seq_one_letter_code
_entity_poly.pdbx_strand_id
1 'polypeptide(L)'
;MAKSHLYFKNPSEGVVSYKARQGGMGNSIEDDENEKNYVPIANAFKRYVSNYNSAIQHRIDNRNLRVQSHFDLIELTFQGSFQQEKYQAHYIQAFGLVPVRFTLFNKKILFAIENRLKFKHFFQQLKNFITKYTNGTNVDFDGKIKFIKSFKLFSSDAMYGDIDN
;
A
#
# COMPACT_ATOMS: atom_id res chain seq x y z
N MET A 1 20.16 -1.31 70.32
CA MET A 1 19.05 -1.83 69.51
C MET A 1 19.07 -1.11 68.17
N ALA A 2 19.46 -1.79 67.09
CA ALA A 2 19.58 -1.19 65.76
C ALA A 2 18.21 -1.19 65.07
N LYS A 3 17.73 0.00 64.67
CA LYS A 3 16.50 0.14 63.87
C LYS A 3 16.81 -0.22 62.42
N SER A 4 16.04 -1.13 61.82
CA SER A 4 16.15 -1.42 60.39
C SER A 4 15.67 -0.20 59.59
N HIS A 5 16.46 0.23 58.61
CA HIS A 5 16.19 1.41 57.78
C HIS A 5 15.25 1.15 56.60
N LEU A 6 14.63 -0.03 56.54
CA LEU A 6 13.77 -0.43 55.44
C LEU A 6 12.38 -0.81 55.98
N TYR A 7 11.43 0.10 55.82
CA TYR A 7 10.03 -0.11 56.15
C TYR A 7 9.25 -0.28 54.84
N PHE A 8 8.91 -1.51 54.47
CA PHE A 8 8.12 -1.79 53.28
C PHE A 8 6.65 -1.40 53.50
N LYS A 9 6.18 -0.41 52.75
CA LYS A 9 4.76 0.03 52.70
C LYS A 9 4.02 -0.50 51.45
N ASN A 10 4.40 -1.65 50.91
CA ASN A 10 3.59 -2.22 49.83
C ASN A 10 2.40 -2.97 50.44
N PRO A 11 1.14 -2.64 50.05
CA PRO A 11 0.01 -3.50 50.38
C PRO A 11 0.29 -4.89 49.81
N SER A 12 -0.08 -5.93 50.57
CA SER A 12 0.03 -7.33 50.13
C SER A 12 -0.53 -7.46 48.72
N GLU A 13 0.36 -7.78 47.76
CA GLU A 13 0.02 -7.95 46.36
C GLU A 13 -0.94 -9.15 46.25
N GLY A 14 -2.24 -8.86 46.32
CA GLY A 14 -3.24 -9.71 45.69
C GLY A 14 -2.90 -9.79 44.20
N VAL A 15 -3.29 -10.88 43.54
CA VAL A 15 -2.99 -11.15 42.13
C VAL A 15 -3.56 -10.01 41.26
N VAL A 16 -2.80 -8.95 41.07
CA VAL A 16 -3.11 -7.90 40.11
C VAL A 16 -2.63 -8.42 38.76
N SER A 17 -3.56 -8.53 37.82
CA SER A 17 -3.26 -8.98 36.47
C SER A 17 -2.17 -8.12 35.84
N TYR A 18 -1.11 -8.77 35.38
CA TYR A 18 0.02 -8.13 34.72
C TYR A 18 -0.46 -7.42 33.44
N LYS A 19 -0.32 -6.09 33.39
CA LYS A 19 -0.48 -5.31 32.16
C LYS A 19 0.89 -5.14 31.50
N ALA A 20 1.12 -5.87 30.41
CA ALA A 20 2.34 -5.72 29.63
C ALA A 20 2.46 -4.30 29.06
N ARG A 21 3.66 -3.71 29.10
CA ARG A 21 3.95 -2.47 28.35
C ARG A 21 3.97 -2.79 26.85
N GLN A 22 3.42 -1.89 26.06
CA GLN A 22 3.29 -2.05 24.61
C GLN A 22 4.68 -1.98 23.96
N GLY A 23 5.29 -3.14 23.74
CA GLY A 23 6.62 -3.25 23.16
C GLY A 23 7.33 -4.52 23.59
N GLY A 24 6.89 -5.67 23.06
CA GLY A 24 7.65 -6.92 23.18
C GLY A 24 6.79 -8.14 23.47
N MET A 25 6.54 -8.92 22.42
CA MET A 25 6.34 -10.37 22.46
C MET A 25 5.29 -10.88 23.46
N GLY A 26 4.00 -10.68 23.14
CA GLY A 26 2.89 -11.33 23.81
C GLY A 26 1.98 -11.99 22.78
N ASN A 27 1.80 -13.31 22.88
CA ASN A 27 0.77 -14.08 22.17
C ASN A 27 -0.62 -13.72 22.75
N SER A 28 -1.07 -12.50 22.48
CA SER A 28 -2.43 -12.06 22.78
C SER A 28 -3.11 -11.81 21.44
N ILE A 29 -3.89 -12.80 21.02
CA ILE A 29 -4.93 -12.66 20.00
C ILE A 29 -6.06 -11.86 20.67
N GLU A 30 -5.78 -10.59 20.92
CA GLU A 30 -6.79 -9.56 21.03
C GLU A 30 -6.52 -8.69 19.80
N ASP A 31 -6.94 -9.21 18.64
CA ASP A 31 -7.16 -8.40 17.45
C ASP A 31 -8.15 -7.33 17.89
N ASP A 32 -7.61 -6.17 18.23
CA ASP A 32 -8.33 -4.96 18.51
C ASP A 32 -9.20 -4.68 17.26
N GLU A 33 -10.46 -5.13 17.29
CA GLU A 33 -11.50 -4.94 16.26
C GLU A 33 -11.92 -3.47 16.12
N ASN A 34 -11.00 -2.54 16.40
CA ASN A 34 -11.12 -1.18 15.96
C ASN A 34 -11.16 -1.17 14.44
N GLU A 35 -12.34 -0.88 13.89
CA GLU A 35 -12.57 -0.82 12.45
C GLU A 35 -11.50 0.07 11.81
N LYS A 36 -10.60 -0.54 11.03
CA LYS A 36 -9.44 0.16 10.46
C LYS A 36 -9.92 1.38 9.67
N ASN A 37 -9.51 2.57 10.09
CA ASN A 37 -9.88 3.80 9.39
C ASN A 37 -9.09 3.93 8.07
N TYR A 38 -9.75 3.63 6.95
CA TYR A 38 -9.15 3.73 5.61
C TYR A 38 -9.33 5.11 4.96
N VAL A 39 -9.99 6.07 5.61
CA VAL A 39 -10.20 7.44 5.07
C VAL A 39 -8.89 8.13 4.68
N PRO A 40 -7.80 8.07 5.47
CA PRO A 40 -6.51 8.68 5.08
C PRO A 40 -5.93 8.06 3.81
N ILE A 41 -6.07 6.74 3.65
CA ILE A 41 -5.59 6.01 2.47
C ILE A 41 -6.42 6.39 1.24
N ALA A 42 -7.75 6.51 1.40
CA ALA A 42 -8.65 6.94 0.33
C ALA A 42 -8.31 8.36 -0.17
N ASN A 43 -8.04 9.29 0.74
CA ASN A 43 -7.60 10.65 0.40
C ASN A 43 -6.25 10.65 -0.33
N ALA A 44 -5.30 9.83 0.12
CA ALA A 44 -4.03 9.66 -0.57
C ALA A 44 -4.21 9.08 -1.99
N PHE A 45 -5.08 8.08 -2.14
CA PHE A 45 -5.39 7.48 -3.44
C PHE A 45 -6.06 8.48 -4.38
N LYS A 46 -6.97 9.33 -3.90
CA LYS A 46 -7.56 10.41 -4.70
C LYS A 46 -6.48 11.30 -5.31
N ARG A 47 -5.47 11.68 -4.52
CA ARG A 47 -4.31 12.44 -4.99
C ARG A 47 -3.48 11.65 -6.01
N TYR A 48 -3.18 10.37 -5.76
CA TYR A 48 -2.40 9.55 -6.69
C TYR A 48 -3.12 9.30 -8.02
N VAL A 49 -4.44 9.11 -8.01
CA VAL A 49 -5.25 9.01 -9.23
C VAL A 49 -5.16 10.32 -10.02
N SER A 50 -5.30 11.46 -9.35
CA SER A 50 -5.17 12.76 -10.01
C SER A 50 -3.79 12.93 -10.64
N ASN A 51 -2.72 12.68 -9.88
CA ASN A 51 -1.35 12.79 -10.36
C ASN A 51 -1.06 11.84 -11.53
N TYR A 52 -1.58 10.62 -11.47
CA TYR A 52 -1.45 9.65 -12.56
C TYR A 52 -2.12 10.15 -13.85
N ASN A 53 -3.35 10.67 -13.75
CA ASN A 53 -4.06 11.20 -14.90
C ASN A 53 -3.33 12.40 -15.51
N SER A 54 -2.83 13.32 -14.67
CA SER A 54 -2.01 14.45 -15.13
C SER A 54 -0.72 13.99 -15.81
N ALA A 55 -0.03 12.98 -15.25
CA ALA A 55 1.19 12.42 -15.84
C ALA A 55 0.94 11.73 -17.18
N ILE A 56 -0.18 11.01 -17.32
CA ILE A 56 -0.59 10.42 -18.60
C ILE A 56 -0.92 11.49 -19.63
N GLN A 57 -1.67 12.53 -19.26
CA GLN A 57 -1.99 13.62 -20.19
C GLN A 57 -0.71 14.34 -20.64
N HIS A 58 0.16 14.71 -19.69
CA HIS A 58 1.46 15.28 -20.02
C HIS A 58 2.29 14.40 -20.95
N ARG A 59 2.27 13.07 -20.76
CA ARG A 59 2.93 12.14 -21.69
C ARG A 59 2.28 12.16 -23.07
N ILE A 60 0.95 12.22 -23.17
CA ILE A 60 0.24 12.28 -24.45
C ILE A 60 0.55 13.58 -25.18
N ASP A 61 0.54 14.71 -24.47
CA ASP A 61 0.77 16.04 -25.02
C ASP A 61 2.20 16.23 -25.54
N ASN A 62 3.18 15.62 -24.87
CA ASN A 62 4.60 15.67 -25.26
C ASN A 62 5.03 14.54 -26.21
N ARG A 63 4.09 13.76 -26.78
CA ARG A 63 4.44 12.71 -27.74
C ARG A 63 4.82 13.32 -29.09
N ASN A 64 6.12 13.33 -29.36
CA ASN A 64 6.67 13.80 -30.64
C ASN A 64 6.99 12.67 -31.63
N LEU A 65 7.01 11.41 -31.18
CA LEU A 65 7.31 10.24 -32.01
C LEU A 65 6.07 9.36 -32.21
N ARG A 66 5.74 9.06 -33.47
CA ARG A 66 4.63 8.19 -33.83
C ARG A 66 5.09 6.72 -33.84
N VAL A 67 5.10 6.11 -32.66
CA VAL A 67 5.43 4.68 -32.49
C VAL A 67 4.15 3.85 -32.63
N GLN A 68 4.23 2.70 -33.31
CA GLN A 68 3.07 1.82 -33.51
C GLN A 68 2.55 1.19 -32.21
N SER A 69 3.42 0.97 -31.23
CA SER A 69 3.06 0.40 -29.94
C SER A 69 3.69 1.19 -28.80
N HIS A 70 2.89 1.43 -27.75
CA HIS A 70 3.33 2.09 -26.53
C HIS A 70 3.07 1.13 -25.36
N PHE A 71 4.10 0.90 -24.55
CA PHE A 71 3.97 0.25 -23.25
C PHE A 71 4.08 1.29 -22.15
N ASP A 72 3.19 1.21 -21.17
CA ASP A 72 3.20 2.09 -20.00
C ASP A 72 3.64 1.28 -18.78
N LEU A 73 4.43 1.93 -17.93
CA LEU A 73 4.96 1.36 -16.71
C LEU A 73 4.36 2.11 -15.52
N ILE A 74 3.93 1.36 -14.51
CA ILE A 74 3.40 1.90 -13.25
C ILE A 74 4.23 1.38 -12.09
N GLU A 75 4.64 2.27 -11.20
CA GLU A 75 5.34 1.91 -9.98
C GLU A 75 4.31 1.81 -8.84
N LEU A 76 4.22 0.65 -8.21
CA LEU A 76 3.40 0.44 -7.01
C LEU A 76 4.31 0.27 -5.80
N THR A 77 3.99 0.96 -4.71
CA THR A 77 4.59 0.75 -3.40
C THR A 77 3.55 0.11 -2.49
N PHE A 78 3.95 -0.94 -1.78
CA PHE A 78 3.11 -1.73 -0.88
C PHE A 78 3.35 -1.35 0.58
N GLN A 79 2.35 -1.59 1.43
CA GLN A 79 2.45 -1.35 2.88
C GLN A 79 3.45 -2.31 3.55
N GLY A 80 3.57 -3.53 3.02
CA GLY A 80 4.52 -4.55 3.45
C GLY A 80 5.33 -5.11 2.27
N SER A 81 6.18 -6.10 2.55
CA SER A 81 6.92 -6.80 1.50
C SER A 81 5.95 -7.61 0.64
N PHE A 82 6.07 -7.49 -0.67
CA PHE A 82 5.22 -8.20 -1.61
C PHE A 82 5.59 -9.69 -1.64
N GLN A 83 4.63 -10.55 -1.25
CA GLN A 83 4.78 -12.00 -1.30
C GLN A 83 4.41 -12.49 -2.71
N GLN A 84 5.41 -12.68 -3.55
CA GLN A 84 5.24 -12.99 -4.97
C GLN A 84 4.29 -14.17 -5.22
N GLU A 85 4.48 -15.27 -4.49
CA GLU A 85 3.66 -16.50 -4.58
C GLU A 85 2.16 -16.26 -4.37
N LYS A 86 1.80 -15.29 -3.50
CA LYS A 86 0.41 -15.04 -3.12
C LYS A 86 -0.28 -13.97 -3.95
N TYR A 87 0.49 -12.99 -4.46
CA TYR A 87 -0.08 -11.79 -5.04
C TYR A 87 0.19 -11.66 -6.55
N GLN A 88 1.28 -12.21 -7.07
CA GLN A 88 1.66 -12.00 -8.47
C GLN A 88 0.58 -12.47 -9.45
N ALA A 89 0.09 -13.70 -9.29
CA ALA A 89 -0.93 -14.26 -10.18
C ALA A 89 -2.19 -13.38 -10.23
N HIS A 90 -2.62 -12.86 -9.09
CA HIS A 90 -3.79 -11.98 -9.00
C HIS A 90 -3.57 -10.66 -9.74
N TYR A 91 -2.41 -10.00 -9.55
CA TYR A 91 -2.12 -8.73 -10.20
C TYR A 91 -2.02 -8.88 -11.73
N ILE A 92 -1.51 -10.00 -12.21
CA ILE A 92 -1.48 -10.30 -13.65
C ILE A 92 -2.91 -10.58 -14.16
N GLN A 93 -3.64 -11.48 -13.49
CA GLN A 93 -4.93 -11.97 -13.98
C GLN A 93 -6.05 -10.94 -13.86
N ALA A 94 -6.15 -10.25 -12.72
CA ALA A 94 -7.21 -9.29 -12.45
C ALA A 94 -6.87 -7.87 -12.93
N PHE A 95 -5.61 -7.44 -12.78
CA PHE A 95 -5.21 -6.06 -13.06
C PHE A 95 -4.39 -5.88 -14.35
N GLY A 96 -3.92 -6.97 -14.97
CA GLY A 96 -3.11 -6.90 -16.19
C GLY A 96 -1.73 -6.27 -15.96
N LEU A 97 -1.21 -6.41 -14.74
CA LEU A 97 0.06 -5.84 -14.29
C LEU A 97 1.12 -6.94 -14.18
N VAL A 98 2.15 -6.86 -15.02
CA VAL A 98 3.28 -7.80 -15.01
C VAL A 98 4.46 -7.17 -14.28
N PRO A 99 5.01 -7.78 -13.22
CA PRO A 99 6.15 -7.22 -12.50
C PRO A 99 7.40 -7.25 -13.39
N VAL A 100 8.13 -6.15 -13.43
CA VAL A 100 9.38 -5.97 -14.20
C VAL A 100 10.59 -5.87 -13.28
N ARG A 101 10.47 -5.09 -12.18
CA ARG A 101 11.58 -4.85 -11.26
C ARG A 101 11.08 -4.75 -9.83
N PHE A 102 11.78 -5.41 -8.91
CA PHE A 102 11.52 -5.35 -7.48
C PHE A 102 12.61 -4.52 -6.80
N THR A 103 12.21 -3.63 -5.91
CA THR A 103 13.11 -2.72 -5.17
C THR A 103 12.63 -2.57 -3.73
N LEU A 104 13.50 -2.07 -2.85
CA LEU A 104 13.22 -1.84 -1.43
C LEU A 104 12.67 -3.10 -0.73
N PHE A 105 13.39 -4.22 -0.85
CA PHE A 105 13.00 -5.49 -0.23
C PHE A 105 11.58 -5.93 -0.63
N ASN A 106 11.29 -5.85 -1.94
CA ASN A 106 10.00 -6.16 -2.56
C ASN A 106 8.83 -5.28 -2.08
N LYS A 107 9.10 -4.11 -1.47
CA LYS A 107 8.05 -3.15 -1.11
C LYS A 107 7.67 -2.22 -2.26
N LYS A 108 8.57 -2.02 -3.22
CA LYS A 108 8.32 -1.19 -4.39
C LYS A 108 8.55 -2.03 -5.64
N ILE A 109 7.55 -2.08 -6.52
CA ILE A 109 7.57 -2.90 -7.72
C ILE A 109 7.19 -2.04 -8.90
N LEU A 110 7.99 -2.15 -9.95
CA LEU A 110 7.68 -1.62 -11.27
C LEU A 110 6.88 -2.66 -12.03
N PHE A 111 5.70 -2.29 -12.52
CA PHE A 111 4.83 -3.15 -13.31
C PHE A 111 4.68 -2.60 -14.73
N ALA A 112 4.73 -3.49 -15.72
CA ALA A 112 4.30 -3.23 -17.08
C ALA A 112 2.80 -3.44 -17.21
N ILE A 113 2.14 -2.52 -17.89
CA ILE A 113 0.72 -2.61 -18.23
C ILE A 113 0.61 -3.41 -19.52
N GLU A 114 0.33 -4.72 -19.38
CA GLU A 114 0.20 -5.64 -20.52
C GLU A 114 -1.21 -5.58 -21.11
N ASN A 115 -2.24 -5.54 -20.25
CA ASN A 115 -3.63 -5.54 -20.69
C ASN A 115 -4.38 -4.27 -20.21
N ARG A 116 -4.67 -3.38 -21.16
CA ARG A 116 -5.34 -2.09 -20.90
C ARG A 116 -6.76 -2.24 -20.32
N LEU A 117 -7.50 -3.29 -20.70
CA LEU A 117 -8.86 -3.51 -20.17
C LEU A 117 -8.82 -3.90 -18.69
N LYS A 118 -7.91 -4.81 -18.33
CA LYS A 118 -7.69 -5.22 -16.94
C LYS A 118 -7.13 -4.08 -16.10
N PHE A 119 -6.27 -3.25 -16.70
CA PHE A 119 -5.76 -2.07 -16.01
C PHE A 119 -6.82 -0.99 -15.78
N LYS A 120 -7.76 -0.82 -16.73
CA LYS A 120 -8.95 0.02 -16.51
C LYS A 120 -9.79 -0.50 -15.36
N HIS A 121 -9.93 -1.83 -15.24
CA HIS A 121 -10.58 -2.46 -14.11
C HIS A 121 -9.86 -2.15 -12.79
N PHE A 122 -8.53 -2.25 -12.73
CA PHE A 122 -7.73 -1.84 -11.58
C PHE A 122 -8.02 -0.38 -11.14
N PHE A 123 -8.04 0.55 -12.10
CA PHE A 123 -8.39 1.95 -11.82
C PHE A 123 -9.82 2.14 -11.34
N GLN A 124 -10.77 1.37 -11.85
CA GLN A 124 -12.13 1.37 -11.36
C GLN A 124 -12.21 0.87 -9.91
N GLN A 125 -11.48 -0.19 -9.58
CA GLN A 125 -11.40 -0.73 -8.23
C GLN A 125 -10.80 0.31 -7.25
N LEU A 126 -9.78 1.06 -7.67
CA LEU A 126 -9.26 2.20 -6.89
C LEU A 126 -10.33 3.30 -6.67
N LYS A 127 -11.10 3.63 -7.70
CA LYS A 127 -12.20 4.61 -7.58
C LYS A 127 -13.30 4.11 -6.64
N ASN A 128 -13.67 2.83 -6.72
CA ASN A 128 -14.64 2.22 -5.82
C ASN A 128 -14.19 2.30 -4.36
N PHE A 129 -12.90 2.00 -4.09
CA PHE A 129 -12.30 2.18 -2.78
C PHE A 129 -12.41 3.62 -2.27
N ILE A 130 -12.06 4.60 -3.10
CA ILE A 130 -12.15 6.03 -2.75
C ILE A 130 -13.61 6.41 -2.44
N THR A 131 -14.55 6.03 -3.31
CA THR A 131 -15.98 6.35 -3.14
C THR A 131 -16.54 5.74 -1.86
N LYS A 132 -16.20 4.49 -1.55
CA LYS A 132 -16.67 3.82 -0.32
C LYS A 132 -16.27 4.58 0.94
N TYR A 133 -15.00 4.97 1.04
CA TYR A 133 -14.47 5.60 2.26
C TYR A 133 -14.62 7.12 2.30
N THR A 134 -14.88 7.79 1.16
CA THR A 134 -15.10 9.25 1.13
C THR A 134 -16.58 9.60 1.22
N ASN A 135 -17.44 8.84 0.54
CA ASN A 135 -18.87 9.16 0.39
C ASN A 135 -19.77 8.20 1.18
N GLY A 136 -19.21 7.22 1.88
CA GLY A 136 -19.97 6.21 2.64
C GLY A 136 -20.80 5.27 1.77
N THR A 137 -20.51 5.18 0.47
CA THR A 137 -21.30 4.39 -0.47
C THR A 137 -20.95 2.90 -0.36
N ASN A 138 -21.96 2.01 -0.34
CA ASN A 138 -21.72 0.57 -0.30
C ASN A 138 -21.33 0.03 -1.69
N VAL A 139 -20.08 0.28 -2.09
CA VAL A 139 -19.48 -0.22 -3.33
C VAL A 139 -18.46 -1.29 -2.98
N ASP A 140 -18.52 -2.41 -3.69
CA ASP A 140 -17.53 -3.48 -3.54
C ASP A 140 -16.23 -3.15 -4.28
N PHE A 141 -15.13 -3.59 -3.71
CA PHE A 141 -13.81 -3.42 -4.30
C PHE A 141 -12.88 -4.58 -3.96
N ASP A 142 -11.88 -4.78 -4.82
CA ASP A 142 -10.88 -5.81 -4.60
C ASP A 142 -10.02 -5.55 -3.35
N GLY A 143 -10.07 -6.45 -2.38
CA GLY A 143 -9.32 -6.36 -1.13
C GLY A 143 -7.80 -6.25 -1.31
N LYS A 144 -7.24 -6.65 -2.47
CA LYS A 144 -5.82 -6.51 -2.78
C LYS A 144 -5.37 -5.05 -2.88
N ILE A 145 -6.30 -4.11 -3.11
CA ILE A 145 -6.01 -2.67 -3.12
C ILE A 145 -5.53 -2.17 -1.76
N LYS A 146 -6.02 -2.77 -0.66
CA LYS A 146 -5.66 -2.36 0.70
C LYS A 146 -4.16 -2.50 0.98
N PHE A 147 -3.46 -3.37 0.26
CA PHE A 147 -2.02 -3.57 0.42
C PHE A 147 -1.18 -2.50 -0.27
N ILE A 148 -1.78 -1.70 -1.15
CA ILE A 148 -1.11 -0.62 -1.86
C ILE A 148 -0.95 0.58 -0.92
N LYS A 149 0.24 1.13 -0.85
CA LYS A 149 0.58 2.35 -0.09
C LYS A 149 0.55 3.58 -1.00
N SER A 150 1.14 3.48 -2.19
CA SER A 150 1.18 4.56 -3.17
C SER A 150 1.42 4.01 -4.56
N PHE A 151 1.06 4.78 -5.57
CA PHE A 151 1.36 4.46 -6.96
C PHE A 151 1.66 5.71 -7.77
N LYS A 152 2.44 5.55 -8.84
CA LYS A 152 2.73 6.62 -9.79
C LYS A 152 3.02 6.04 -11.18
N LEU A 153 2.76 6.84 -12.21
CA LEU A 153 3.25 6.54 -13.56
C LEU A 153 4.79 6.59 -13.55
N PHE A 154 5.44 5.62 -14.18
CA PHE A 154 6.89 5.64 -14.35
C PHE A 154 7.22 6.61 -15.50
N SER A 155 7.77 7.78 -15.15
CA SER A 155 8.12 8.84 -16.10
C SER A 155 9.28 8.42 -17.00
N SER A 156 9.33 9.00 -18.20
CA SER A 156 10.46 8.85 -19.12
C SER A 156 11.77 9.37 -18.51
N ASP A 157 11.73 10.43 -17.69
CA ASP A 157 12.93 10.96 -17.02
C ASP A 157 13.52 9.93 -16.04
N ALA A 158 12.65 9.15 -15.38
CA ALA A 158 13.05 8.07 -14.50
C ALA A 158 13.56 6.84 -15.28
N MET A 159 13.24 6.71 -16.57
CA MET A 159 13.81 5.66 -17.44
C MET A 159 15.24 6.02 -17.84
N TYR A 160 15.55 7.28 -18.11
CA TYR A 160 16.91 7.70 -18.49
C TYR A 160 17.90 7.66 -17.31
N GLY A 161 17.49 8.11 -16.12
CA GLY A 161 18.41 8.18 -14.96
C GLY A 161 18.81 6.84 -14.34
N ASP A 162 18.12 5.74 -14.66
CA ASP A 162 18.33 4.41 -14.09
C ASP A 162 19.07 3.43 -15.03
N ILE A 163 19.43 3.85 -16.25
CA ILE A 163 20.18 3.01 -17.21
C ILE A 163 21.69 3.02 -16.91
N ASP A 164 22.19 4.07 -16.25
CA ASP A 164 23.62 4.28 -15.99
C ASP A 164 24.08 3.85 -14.59
N ASN A 165 23.32 3.00 -13.88
CA ASN A 165 23.69 2.43 -12.58
C ASN A 165 23.81 0.91 -12.60
#